data_AF-A0A7R9HI18-F1
#
_entry.id   AF-A0A7R9HI18-F1
#
_cell.length_a   1.000
_cell.length_b   1.000
_cell.length_c   1.000
_cell.angle_alpha   90.00
_cell.angle_beta   90.00
_cell.angle_gamma   90.00
#
_symmetry.space_group_name_H-M   'P 1'
#
loop_
_entity.id
_entity.type
_entity.pdbx_description
1 polymer ?
#
loop_
_entity_poly.entity_id
_entity_poly.type
_entity_poly.pdbx_seq_one_letter_code
_entity_poly.pdbx_strand_id
1 'polypeptide(L)'
;MKSQQALDKNSPEKAKEFVVHHGESEYELSRFLHFHPGGFNTLLGFKDRDIAGKMRTTQHSQAAHYLMEEYRRSFANNASHDLEVRTLKQHKHGPSSVATVNAVLVGRDTMPTGNFSCWLSCSSAVCAGDQHKPATFPYFMLVRVTLPGSDTKLVDWSKPMLWQVGHLGKRYQEWVSSPVDRRLRLFQSNFVESISVTPWYIVPIFWIPILLTVLIQGYWDNYSYIKQDPLAFLWFTPCFFLGVVLWSLMEYSIHRWVFHHHPPEDSFTLITLHFLLHGLHHKVPFDSQRLLFPPVPAALLGALAYSLIRMLTPLWMLHFMAAGIITEIMYQHLARGRGENHFRENTLSTPDRYSNIDLPIIGSLVYYMSDALDHVAIKVGYITYDLIHFYLHYGSPKAHTYFYHMKRYHNQHHFAHHDSGFGISSSFWDRIFSTEIFLKKLNLILKW
;
A
#
# COMPACT_ATOMS: atom_id res chain seq x y z
N MET A 1 -24.39 -1.76 -15.97
CA MET A 1 -25.44 -2.57 -15.30
C MET A 1 -25.29 -4.09 -15.44
N LYS A 2 -24.71 -4.65 -16.52
CA LYS A 2 -24.49 -6.11 -16.64
C LYS A 2 -23.19 -6.66 -16.01
N SER A 3 -22.26 -5.79 -15.58
CA SER A 3 -21.02 -6.20 -14.90
C SER A 3 -21.21 -6.46 -13.39
N GLN A 4 -22.17 -5.80 -12.75
CA GLN A 4 -22.51 -6.06 -11.33
C GLN A 4 -23.13 -7.46 -11.17
N GLN A 5 -24.01 -7.87 -12.09
CA GLN A 5 -24.63 -9.21 -12.09
C GLN A 5 -23.66 -10.34 -12.46
N ALA A 6 -22.50 -10.06 -13.04
CA ALA A 6 -21.47 -11.07 -13.32
C ALA A 6 -20.56 -11.33 -12.11
N LEU A 7 -20.41 -10.35 -11.20
CA LEU A 7 -19.74 -10.54 -9.90
C LEU A 7 -20.68 -11.13 -8.84
N ASP A 8 -22.00 -10.94 -9.01
CA ASP A 8 -23.03 -11.52 -8.12
C ASP A 8 -23.28 -13.02 -8.37
N LYS A 9 -22.82 -13.58 -9.49
CA LYS A 9 -22.85 -15.03 -9.73
C LYS A 9 -21.84 -15.81 -8.88
N ASN A 10 -20.95 -15.10 -8.17
CA ASN A 10 -20.09 -15.63 -7.11
C ASN A 10 -20.46 -15.05 -5.74
N SER A 11 -21.74 -14.67 -5.55
CA SER A 11 -22.27 -14.36 -4.21
C SER A 11 -22.04 -15.57 -3.29
N PRO A 12 -21.56 -15.39 -2.04
CA PRO A 12 -21.21 -16.46 -1.11
C PRO A 12 -22.43 -17.17 -0.52
N GLU A 13 -23.52 -17.30 -1.26
CA GLU A 13 -24.58 -18.26 -0.93
C GLU A 13 -24.09 -19.68 -1.24
N LYS A 14 -23.49 -20.30 -0.23
CA LYS A 14 -22.91 -21.66 -0.15
C LYS A 14 -21.40 -21.80 -0.35
N ALA A 15 -20.61 -20.88 0.20
CA ALA A 15 -19.46 -21.41 0.94
C ALA A 15 -20.05 -22.28 2.06
N LYS A 16 -19.67 -23.56 2.16
CA LYS A 16 -20.08 -24.40 3.29
C LYS A 16 -19.64 -23.67 4.55
N GLU A 17 -20.60 -23.33 5.40
CA GLU A 17 -20.38 -22.66 6.68
C GLU A 17 -19.16 -23.25 7.41
N PHE A 18 -18.29 -22.38 7.91
CA PHE A 18 -17.02 -22.72 8.55
C PHE A 18 -16.98 -22.09 9.94
N VAL A 19 -17.59 -22.79 10.89
CA VAL A 19 -17.66 -22.32 12.27
C VAL A 19 -16.51 -22.89 13.08
N VAL A 20 -15.98 -22.09 13.99
CA VAL A 20 -15.03 -22.51 15.01
C VAL A 20 -15.47 -21.99 16.38
N HIS A 21 -15.04 -22.67 17.43
CA HIS A 21 -15.33 -22.29 18.81
C HIS A 21 -14.08 -21.71 19.47
N HIS A 22 -14.24 -20.72 20.35
CA HIS A 22 -13.18 -20.24 21.23
C HIS A 22 -13.79 -20.03 22.62
N GLY A 23 -13.62 -21.02 23.49
CA GLY A 23 -14.40 -21.11 24.73
C GLY A 23 -15.90 -21.22 24.44
N GLU A 24 -16.70 -20.36 25.04
CA GLU A 24 -18.16 -20.32 24.86
C GLU A 24 -18.61 -19.54 23.62
N SER A 25 -17.68 -18.95 22.88
CA SER A 25 -18.00 -18.09 21.73
C SER A 25 -17.85 -18.82 20.40
N GLU A 26 -18.78 -18.58 19.49
CA GLU A 26 -18.78 -19.13 18.12
C GLU A 26 -18.39 -18.07 17.09
N TYR A 27 -17.56 -18.46 16.12
CA TYR A 27 -17.03 -17.60 15.07
C TYR A 27 -17.28 -18.21 13.71
N GLU A 28 -17.87 -17.44 12.80
CA GLU A 28 -18.12 -17.84 11.41
C GLU A 28 -17.00 -17.28 10.51
N LEU A 29 -16.08 -18.14 10.09
CA LEU A 29 -14.89 -17.75 9.35
C LEU A 29 -14.98 -17.98 7.84
N SER A 30 -16.12 -18.39 7.26
CA SER A 30 -16.21 -18.74 5.82
C SER A 30 -15.70 -17.62 4.92
N ARG A 31 -16.02 -16.36 5.25
CA ARG A 31 -15.54 -15.17 4.53
C ARG A 31 -14.06 -14.88 4.78
N PHE A 32 -13.55 -15.24 5.95
CA PHE A 32 -12.17 -14.97 6.35
C PHE A 32 -11.17 -15.99 5.78
N LEU A 33 -11.61 -17.19 5.39
CA LEU A 33 -10.73 -18.29 4.98
C LEU A 33 -9.66 -17.86 3.97
N HIS A 34 -10.04 -17.16 2.90
CA HIS A 34 -9.11 -16.70 1.84
C HIS A 34 -8.26 -15.50 2.27
N PHE A 35 -8.69 -14.75 3.28
CA PHE A 35 -7.99 -13.60 3.83
C PHE A 35 -7.05 -13.94 4.98
N HIS A 36 -7.14 -15.16 5.52
CA HIS A 36 -6.29 -15.59 6.63
C HIS A 36 -4.81 -15.49 6.24
N PRO A 37 -3.98 -14.71 6.96
CA PRO A 37 -2.56 -14.54 6.62
C PRO A 37 -1.78 -15.85 6.63
N GLY A 38 -2.19 -16.81 7.45
CA GLY A 38 -1.64 -18.17 7.52
C GLY A 38 -2.17 -19.12 6.45
N GLY A 39 -3.02 -18.68 5.52
CA GLY A 39 -3.65 -19.51 4.49
C GLY A 39 -4.88 -20.28 4.99
N PHE A 40 -5.80 -20.63 4.09
CA PHE A 40 -7.02 -21.33 4.46
C PHE A 40 -6.74 -22.78 4.89
N ASN A 41 -5.68 -23.39 4.35
CA ASN A 41 -5.32 -24.78 4.63
C ASN A 41 -4.88 -25.02 6.07
N THR A 42 -4.47 -23.98 6.82
CA THR A 42 -4.18 -24.11 8.25
C THR A 42 -5.44 -24.13 9.11
N LEU A 43 -6.58 -23.70 8.56
CA LEU A 43 -7.85 -23.62 9.27
C LEU A 43 -8.70 -24.89 9.07
N LEU A 44 -8.62 -25.54 7.91
CA LEU A 44 -9.52 -26.65 7.52
C LEU A 44 -9.73 -27.75 8.58
N GLY A 45 -8.70 -28.09 9.36
CA GLY A 45 -8.79 -29.11 10.41
C GLY A 45 -9.54 -28.69 11.68
N PHE A 46 -9.92 -27.42 11.79
CA PHE A 46 -10.56 -26.83 12.97
C PHE A 46 -12.06 -26.57 12.79
N LYS A 47 -12.64 -26.95 11.64
CA LYS A 47 -14.08 -26.81 11.44
C LYS A 47 -14.85 -27.50 12.57
N ASP A 48 -15.78 -26.77 13.17
CA ASP A 48 -16.64 -27.19 14.27
C ASP A 48 -15.85 -27.64 15.52
N ARG A 49 -14.64 -27.07 15.75
CA ARG A 49 -13.77 -27.38 16.89
C ARG A 49 -13.38 -26.13 17.68
N ASP A 50 -12.98 -26.35 18.94
CA ASP A 50 -12.36 -25.31 19.77
C ASP A 50 -10.92 -25.02 19.33
N ILE A 51 -10.62 -23.75 19.11
CA ILE A 51 -9.32 -23.25 18.69
C ILE A 51 -8.53 -22.58 19.82
N ALA A 52 -9.02 -22.56 21.07
CA ALA A 52 -8.35 -21.91 22.20
C ALA A 52 -6.90 -22.36 22.40
N GLY A 53 -6.63 -23.66 22.27
CA GLY A 53 -5.27 -24.19 22.34
C GLY A 53 -4.40 -23.74 21.17
N LYS A 54 -4.97 -23.67 19.96
CA LYS A 54 -4.24 -23.26 18.76
C LYS A 54 -3.94 -21.77 18.75
N MET A 55 -4.89 -20.93 19.15
CA MET A 55 -4.71 -19.48 19.30
C MET A 55 -3.57 -19.15 20.27
N ARG A 56 -3.48 -19.87 21.40
CA ARG A 56 -2.40 -19.71 22.39
C ARG A 56 -1.03 -20.13 21.86
N THR A 57 -0.95 -21.20 21.07
CA THR A 57 0.33 -21.74 20.59
C THR A 57 0.88 -21.03 19.36
N THR A 58 0.03 -20.50 18.48
CA THR A 58 0.45 -19.83 17.25
C THR A 58 0.97 -18.39 17.48
N GLN A 59 0.78 -17.80 18.67
CA GLN A 59 1.22 -16.44 19.01
C GLN A 59 0.71 -15.39 18.00
N HIS A 60 -0.61 -15.31 17.83
CA HIS A 60 -1.23 -14.28 17.00
C HIS A 60 -0.95 -12.89 17.56
N SER A 61 -0.88 -11.90 16.66
CA SER A 61 -0.75 -10.49 17.06
C SER A 61 -2.02 -9.98 17.72
N GLN A 62 -1.93 -8.84 18.39
CA GLN A 62 -3.09 -8.18 18.98
C GLN A 62 -4.14 -7.79 17.91
N ALA A 63 -3.70 -7.34 16.74
CA ALA A 63 -4.55 -7.04 15.60
C ALA A 63 -5.34 -8.27 15.11
N ALA A 64 -4.75 -9.46 15.14
CA ALA A 64 -5.44 -10.70 14.76
C ALA A 64 -6.50 -11.10 15.79
N HIS A 65 -6.24 -10.93 17.08
CA HIS A 65 -7.26 -11.13 18.13
C HIS A 65 -8.41 -10.14 17.99
N TYR A 66 -8.10 -8.88 17.68
CA TYR A 66 -9.09 -7.85 17.42
C TYR A 66 -9.97 -8.20 16.20
N LEU A 67 -9.35 -8.57 15.07
CA LEU A 67 -10.06 -8.94 13.84
C LEU A 67 -10.93 -10.20 14.02
N MET A 68 -10.52 -11.16 14.85
CA MET A 68 -11.28 -12.39 15.10
C MET A 68 -12.68 -12.11 15.64
N GLU A 69 -12.85 -11.11 16.51
CA GLU A 69 -14.16 -10.75 17.08
C GLU A 69 -15.15 -10.23 16.03
N GLU A 70 -14.70 -9.74 14.87
CA GLU A 70 -15.56 -9.35 13.75
C GLU A 70 -16.40 -10.53 13.22
N TYR A 71 -15.87 -11.73 13.36
CA TYR A 71 -16.48 -12.96 12.86
C TYR A 71 -17.33 -13.67 13.91
N ARG A 72 -17.46 -13.11 15.11
CA ARG A 72 -18.26 -13.71 16.18
C ARG A 72 -19.74 -13.67 15.81
N ARG A 73 -20.44 -14.82 15.89
CA ARG A 73 -21.86 -14.94 15.48
C ARG A 73 -22.80 -13.99 16.21
N SER A 74 -22.54 -13.69 17.49
CA SER A 74 -23.34 -12.72 18.25
C SER A 74 -23.29 -11.31 17.67
N PHE A 75 -22.19 -10.93 17.00
CA PHE A 75 -22.09 -9.66 16.27
C PHE A 75 -22.64 -9.78 14.85
N ALA A 76 -22.42 -10.91 14.17
CA ALA A 76 -22.93 -11.16 12.83
C ALA A 76 -24.46 -11.07 12.76
N ASN A 77 -25.17 -11.65 13.74
CA ASN A 77 -26.64 -11.61 13.81
C ASN A 77 -27.21 -10.20 14.04
N ASN A 78 -26.47 -9.31 14.72
CA ASN A 78 -26.88 -7.92 14.90
C ASN A 78 -26.60 -7.08 13.64
N ALA A 79 -25.49 -7.34 12.94
CA ALA A 79 -25.15 -6.66 11.70
C ALA A 79 -26.07 -7.03 10.52
N SER A 80 -26.47 -8.30 10.41
CA SER A 80 -27.45 -8.75 9.40
C SER A 80 -28.84 -8.19 9.66
N HIS A 81 -29.27 -8.10 10.93
CA HIS A 81 -30.54 -7.45 11.30
C HIS A 81 -30.55 -5.95 10.94
N ASP A 82 -29.42 -5.24 11.14
CA ASP A 82 -29.28 -3.83 10.73
C ASP A 82 -29.26 -3.64 9.21
N LEU A 83 -28.67 -4.57 8.45
CA LEU A 83 -28.70 -4.57 6.99
C LEU A 83 -30.12 -4.84 6.45
N GLU A 84 -30.82 -5.84 6.99
CA GLU A 84 -32.15 -6.25 6.54
C GLU A 84 -33.23 -5.18 6.82
N VAL A 85 -33.18 -4.55 8.00
CA VAL A 85 -34.03 -3.39 8.34
C VAL A 85 -33.79 -2.20 7.41
N ARG A 86 -32.55 -2.01 6.91
CA ARG A 86 -32.23 -0.93 5.96
C ARG A 86 -32.73 -1.20 4.55
N THR A 87 -32.65 -2.44 4.06
CA THR A 87 -33.19 -2.85 2.76
C THR A 87 -34.72 -2.69 2.73
N LEU A 88 -35.39 -3.00 3.83
CA LEU A 88 -36.83 -2.81 3.99
C LEU A 88 -37.25 -1.34 4.09
N LYS A 89 -36.43 -0.47 4.71
CA LYS A 89 -36.70 0.98 4.78
C LYS A 89 -36.49 1.70 3.45
N GLN A 90 -35.61 1.23 2.56
CA GLN A 90 -35.41 1.85 1.24
C GLN A 90 -36.56 1.58 0.26
N HIS A 91 -37.41 0.57 0.51
CA HIS A 91 -38.50 0.20 -0.40
C HIS A 91 -39.91 0.64 0.01
N LYS A 92 -40.10 1.36 1.13
CA LYS A 92 -41.42 1.84 1.54
C LYS A 92 -41.49 3.37 1.65
N HIS A 93 -41.77 4.02 0.53
CA HIS A 93 -42.45 5.30 0.50
C HIS A 93 -43.87 5.11 -0.07
N GLY A 94 -44.83 5.06 0.85
CA GLY A 94 -46.28 5.04 0.65
C GLY A 94 -46.95 5.22 2.02
N PRO A 95 -48.09 5.94 2.14
CA PRO A 95 -48.41 6.67 3.36
C PRO A 95 -48.94 5.79 4.49
N SER A 96 -48.45 6.11 5.69
CA SER A 96 -49.14 6.07 6.99
C SER A 96 -50.04 4.87 7.29
N SER A 97 -49.52 3.92 8.07
CA SER A 97 -50.33 3.24 9.09
C SER A 97 -49.50 2.99 10.35
N VAL A 98 -50.10 3.38 11.47
CA VAL A 98 -49.58 3.22 12.83
C VAL A 98 -49.48 1.72 13.13
N ALA A 99 -48.28 1.26 13.46
CA ALA A 99 -48.06 -0.07 14.01
C ALA A 99 -47.45 0.06 15.41
N THR A 100 -48.29 -0.17 16.41
CA THR A 100 -47.94 -0.33 17.81
C THR A 100 -46.96 -1.50 17.95
N VAL A 101 -45.73 -1.24 18.40
CA VAL A 101 -44.77 -2.31 18.74
C VAL A 101 -44.71 -2.39 20.26
N ASN A 102 -45.19 -3.51 20.79
CA ASN A 102 -45.02 -3.89 22.20
C ASN A 102 -43.52 -4.03 22.49
N ALA A 103 -42.98 -3.15 23.32
CA ALA A 103 -41.64 -3.27 23.86
C ALA A 103 -41.63 -4.40 24.90
N VAL A 104 -40.97 -5.50 24.58
CA VAL A 104 -40.58 -6.52 25.56
C VAL A 104 -39.36 -5.95 26.32
N LEU A 105 -39.60 -5.50 27.55
CA LEU A 105 -38.56 -5.17 28.51
C LEU A 105 -37.80 -6.43 28.91
N VAL A 106 -36.52 -6.53 28.55
CA VAL A 106 -35.60 -7.51 29.13
C VAL A 106 -34.55 -6.79 29.95
N GLY A 107 -34.65 -6.98 31.27
CA GLY A 107 -33.53 -7.10 32.23
C GLY A 107 -32.46 -6.02 32.25
N ARG A 108 -32.61 -5.04 33.14
CA ARG A 108 -31.57 -4.11 33.55
C ARG A 108 -30.82 -4.72 34.73
N ASP A 109 -29.70 -5.39 34.48
CA ASP A 109 -28.83 -5.82 35.57
C ASP A 109 -27.96 -4.65 36.05
N THR A 110 -28.12 -4.37 37.33
CA THR A 110 -27.47 -3.36 38.14
C THR A 110 -25.96 -3.60 38.25
N MET A 111 -25.14 -2.61 37.90
CA MET A 111 -23.74 -2.56 38.36
C MET A 111 -23.69 -1.97 39.77
N PRO A 112 -22.95 -2.57 40.72
CA PRO A 112 -22.74 -1.97 42.03
C PRO A 112 -21.67 -0.87 41.95
N THR A 113 -22.02 0.29 42.49
CA THR A 113 -21.12 1.37 42.84
C THR A 113 -20.19 0.94 43.98
N GLY A 114 -18.88 1.02 43.77
CA GLY A 114 -17.88 0.81 44.82
C GLY A 114 -16.61 1.61 44.52
N ASN A 115 -16.42 2.69 45.27
CA ASN A 115 -15.20 3.51 45.36
C ASN A 115 -13.96 2.66 45.67
N PHE A 116 -12.77 3.08 45.23
CA PHE A 116 -11.64 3.44 46.11
C PHE A 116 -10.45 4.04 45.32
N SER A 117 -10.20 5.32 45.60
CA SER A 117 -8.96 6.11 45.67
C SER A 117 -7.65 5.71 44.95
N CYS A 118 -7.09 6.71 44.24
CA CYS A 118 -5.79 7.42 44.44
C CYS A 118 -4.54 6.61 44.85
N TRP A 119 -3.37 6.91 44.25
CA TRP A 119 -2.17 7.47 44.92
C TRP A 119 -0.96 7.54 43.92
N LEU A 120 -0.27 8.69 43.96
CA LEU A 120 1.17 8.95 43.73
C LEU A 120 1.80 9.17 42.33
N SER A 121 2.09 10.46 42.14
CA SER A 121 3.30 11.10 41.59
C SER A 121 4.67 10.49 41.96
N CYS A 122 5.62 10.50 41.01
CA CYS A 122 7.01 11.02 41.10
C CYS A 122 7.77 10.65 39.80
N SER A 123 8.23 11.60 38.98
CA SER A 123 9.51 12.34 39.05
C SER A 123 10.77 11.53 38.70
N SER A 124 11.34 11.86 37.54
CA SER A 124 12.75 11.91 37.10
C SER A 124 13.82 11.12 37.86
N ALA A 125 14.56 10.25 37.14
CA ALA A 125 15.98 9.96 37.43
C ALA A 125 16.74 9.56 36.16
N VAL A 126 17.77 10.34 35.84
CA VAL A 126 18.86 10.01 34.93
C VAL A 126 19.89 9.18 35.71
N CYS A 127 20.31 8.02 35.18
CA CYS A 127 21.54 7.35 35.59
C CYS A 127 22.26 6.78 34.35
N ALA A 128 23.53 7.13 34.21
CA ALA A 128 24.47 6.66 33.20
C ALA A 128 25.24 5.42 33.70
N GLY A 129 25.67 4.57 32.75
CA GLY A 129 26.76 3.59 32.88
C GLY A 129 26.39 2.23 33.47
N ASP A 130 26.41 1.16 32.67
CA ASP A 130 27.54 0.21 32.60
C ASP A 130 27.26 -0.92 31.58
N GLN A 131 28.33 -1.52 31.06
CA GLN A 131 28.28 -2.54 30.01
C GLN A 131 28.01 -3.97 30.53
N HIS A 132 27.47 -4.80 29.63
CA HIS A 132 27.36 -6.28 29.67
C HIS A 132 26.38 -6.95 30.64
N LYS A 133 25.19 -7.31 30.10
CA LYS A 133 24.54 -8.65 30.07
C LYS A 133 23.04 -8.51 29.71
N PRO A 134 22.44 -9.40 28.89
CA PRO A 134 21.01 -9.33 28.62
C PRO A 134 20.25 -9.99 29.78
N ALA A 135 19.74 -9.17 30.70
CA ALA A 135 18.75 -9.61 31.68
C ALA A 135 17.36 -9.60 31.03
N THR A 136 16.79 -10.79 30.88
CA THR A 136 15.38 -11.02 30.54
C THR A 136 14.48 -10.45 31.63
N PHE A 137 13.77 -9.37 31.32
CA PHE A 137 12.57 -8.94 32.06
C PHE A 137 11.40 -8.83 31.08
N PRO A 138 10.26 -9.51 31.32
CA PRO A 138 9.08 -9.36 30.50
C PRO A 138 8.43 -8.03 30.85
N TYR A 139 8.60 -7.04 29.99
CA TYR A 139 7.83 -5.81 30.07
C TYR A 139 6.39 -6.14 29.63
N PHE A 140 5.55 -6.58 30.57
CA PHE A 140 4.10 -6.57 30.39
C PHE A 140 3.66 -5.09 30.43
N MET A 141 3.86 -4.38 29.32
CA MET A 141 3.12 -3.15 29.07
C MET A 141 1.66 -3.58 28.90
N LEU A 142 0.85 -3.34 29.92
CA LEU A 142 -0.60 -3.40 29.83
C LEU A 142 -1.06 -2.27 28.89
N VAL A 143 -0.92 -2.47 27.58
CA VAL A 143 -1.63 -1.70 26.58
C VAL A 143 -3.11 -2.07 26.75
N ARG A 144 -3.92 -1.09 27.15
CA ARG A 144 -5.37 -1.26 27.26
C ARG A 144 -5.91 -1.59 25.86
N VAL A 145 -6.21 -2.86 25.64
CA VAL A 145 -6.88 -3.31 24.41
C VAL A 145 -8.29 -2.76 24.42
N THR A 146 -8.57 -1.84 23.49
CA THR A 146 -9.94 -1.40 23.23
C THR A 146 -10.61 -2.45 22.34
N LEU A 147 -11.49 -3.30 22.92
CA LEU A 147 -12.21 -4.37 22.21
C LEU A 147 -12.98 -3.82 20.98
N PRO A 148 -13.32 -4.60 19.93
CA PRO A 148 -14.05 -4.10 18.76
C PRO A 148 -15.43 -3.49 19.05
N GLY A 149 -16.05 -3.87 20.19
CA GLY A 149 -17.24 -3.17 20.72
C GLY A 149 -16.96 -1.77 21.29
N SER A 150 -15.70 -1.35 21.35
CA SER A 150 -15.26 0.00 21.69
C SER A 150 -15.00 0.85 20.44
N ASP A 151 -14.57 0.26 19.33
CA ASP A 151 -14.41 0.96 18.04
C ASP A 151 -15.75 1.49 17.52
N THR A 152 -16.84 0.75 17.76
CA THR A 152 -18.21 1.24 17.51
C THR A 152 -18.61 2.39 18.44
N LYS A 153 -17.93 2.57 19.58
CA LYS A 153 -18.05 3.75 20.44
C LYS A 153 -17.16 4.90 19.98
N LEU A 154 -16.08 4.62 19.25
CA LEU A 154 -15.16 5.62 18.71
C LEU A 154 -15.70 6.28 17.45
N VAL A 155 -16.26 5.48 16.54
CA VAL A 155 -16.84 5.93 15.27
C VAL A 155 -18.16 5.23 14.98
N ASP A 156 -19.06 5.97 14.35
CA ASP A 156 -20.34 5.47 13.86
C ASP A 156 -20.18 4.93 12.43
N TRP A 157 -20.10 3.61 12.32
CA TRP A 157 -19.97 2.88 11.05
C TRP A 157 -21.19 3.01 10.13
N SER A 158 -22.33 3.52 10.63
CA SER A 158 -23.50 3.81 9.79
C SER A 158 -23.38 5.14 9.04
N LYS A 159 -22.42 5.98 9.44
CA LYS A 159 -22.19 7.32 8.89
C LYS A 159 -20.91 7.37 8.05
N PRO A 160 -20.77 8.38 7.18
CA PRO A 160 -19.55 8.62 6.43
C PRO A 160 -18.33 8.79 7.35
N MET A 161 -17.24 8.10 7.05
CA MET A 161 -16.08 7.99 7.93
C MET A 161 -15.19 9.24 7.87
N LEU A 162 -15.15 9.94 6.72
CA LEU A 162 -14.19 11.01 6.47
C LEU A 162 -14.24 12.14 7.51
N TRP A 163 -15.46 12.52 7.94
CA TRP A 163 -15.66 13.59 8.93
C TRP A 163 -15.52 13.12 10.39
N GLN A 164 -15.41 11.81 10.62
CA GLN A 164 -15.29 11.23 11.95
C GLN A 164 -13.83 11.02 12.34
N VAL A 165 -12.99 10.56 11.41
CA VAL A 165 -11.61 10.11 11.69
C VAL A 165 -10.72 11.20 12.26
N GLY A 166 -10.84 12.44 11.76
CA GLY A 166 -10.04 13.56 12.25
C GLY A 166 -10.32 13.93 13.71
N HIS A 167 -11.46 13.51 14.28
CA HIS A 167 -11.82 13.74 15.68
C HIS A 167 -11.30 12.67 16.64
N LEU A 168 -10.65 11.60 16.14
CA LEU A 168 -10.14 10.52 16.99
C LEU A 168 -8.96 10.93 17.86
N GLY A 169 -8.19 11.92 17.40
CA GLY A 169 -7.00 12.46 18.07
C GLY A 169 -6.06 11.36 18.53
N LYS A 170 -5.76 11.31 19.85
CA LYS A 170 -4.83 10.33 20.46
C LYS A 170 -5.17 8.86 20.16
N ARG A 171 -6.45 8.55 19.95
CA ARG A 171 -6.93 7.18 19.72
C ARG A 171 -6.80 6.76 18.26
N TYR A 172 -6.41 7.68 17.37
CA TYR A 172 -6.35 7.43 15.94
C TYR A 172 -5.38 6.31 15.58
N GLN A 173 -4.18 6.30 16.16
CA GLN A 173 -3.13 5.35 15.79
C GLN A 173 -3.52 3.90 16.11
N GLU A 174 -3.92 3.64 17.35
CA GLU A 174 -4.41 2.31 17.75
C GLU A 174 -5.64 1.89 16.92
N TRP A 175 -6.54 2.83 16.66
CA TRP A 175 -7.74 2.58 15.86
C TRP A 175 -7.42 2.21 14.41
N VAL A 176 -6.51 2.93 13.75
CA VAL A 176 -6.20 2.74 12.33
C VAL A 176 -5.36 1.48 12.09
N SER A 177 -4.48 1.11 13.02
CA SER A 177 -3.68 -0.13 12.98
C SER A 177 -4.48 -1.39 13.34
N SER A 178 -5.75 -1.24 13.74
CA SER A 178 -6.62 -2.36 14.13
C SER A 178 -7.55 -2.73 12.97
N PRO A 179 -7.21 -3.73 12.14
CA PRO A 179 -7.93 -4.04 10.91
C PRO A 179 -9.33 -4.61 11.19
N VAL A 180 -10.27 -4.35 10.27
CA VAL A 180 -11.63 -4.90 10.29
C VAL A 180 -12.05 -5.42 8.91
N ASP A 181 -12.97 -6.39 8.87
CA ASP A 181 -13.64 -6.85 7.64
C ASP A 181 -15.06 -6.27 7.56
N ARG A 182 -15.13 -4.94 7.33
CA ARG A 182 -16.40 -4.21 7.20
C ARG A 182 -16.39 -3.33 5.96
N ARG A 183 -17.59 -3.11 5.40
CA ARG A 183 -17.77 -2.07 4.38
C ARG A 183 -17.64 -0.70 5.04
N LEU A 184 -16.74 0.13 4.53
CA LEU A 184 -16.53 1.50 4.98
C LEU A 184 -17.04 2.49 3.92
N ARG A 185 -17.79 3.50 4.36
CA ARG A 185 -18.28 4.58 3.49
C ARG A 185 -17.53 5.86 3.80
N LEU A 186 -16.98 6.55 2.80
CA LEU A 186 -16.20 7.78 3.02
C LEU A 186 -17.08 9.03 2.99
N PHE A 187 -18.00 9.11 2.03
CA PHE A 187 -18.79 10.31 1.73
C PHE A 187 -20.30 10.07 1.90
N GLN A 188 -21.04 11.12 2.24
CA GLN A 188 -22.51 11.02 2.32
C GLN A 188 -23.14 10.83 0.94
N SER A 189 -22.67 11.59 -0.06
CA SER A 189 -23.19 11.53 -1.44
C SER A 189 -22.78 10.24 -2.13
N ASN A 190 -23.74 9.56 -2.77
CA ASN A 190 -23.47 8.38 -3.60
C ASN A 190 -22.54 8.69 -4.79
N PHE A 191 -22.64 9.90 -5.33
CA PHE A 191 -21.81 10.34 -6.44
C PHE A 191 -20.34 10.46 -6.01
N VAL A 192 -20.07 11.21 -4.94
CA VAL A 192 -18.69 11.38 -4.44
C VAL A 192 -18.11 10.06 -3.94
N GLU A 193 -18.93 9.24 -3.30
CA GLU A 193 -18.56 7.89 -2.88
C GLU A 193 -18.10 7.03 -4.07
N SER A 194 -18.77 7.13 -5.23
CA SER A 194 -18.39 6.38 -6.43
C SER A 194 -17.02 6.80 -7.00
N ILE A 195 -16.62 8.06 -6.81
CA ILE A 195 -15.31 8.57 -7.24
C ILE A 195 -14.18 8.03 -6.33
N SER A 196 -14.50 7.67 -5.09
CA SER A 196 -13.53 7.07 -4.16
C SER A 196 -13.21 5.60 -4.47
N VAL A 197 -13.97 4.96 -5.35
CA VAL A 197 -13.83 3.55 -5.69
C VAL A 197 -12.90 3.40 -6.89
N THR A 198 -11.78 2.71 -6.69
CA THR A 198 -10.75 2.46 -7.70
C THR A 198 -10.48 0.96 -7.83
N PRO A 199 -11.28 0.23 -8.63
CA PRO A 199 -10.99 -1.16 -8.99
C PRO A 199 -9.64 -1.29 -9.71
N TRP A 200 -9.01 -2.47 -9.60
CA TRP A 200 -7.65 -2.70 -10.12
C TRP A 200 -7.43 -2.37 -11.58
N TYR A 201 -8.44 -2.56 -12.44
CA TYR A 201 -8.31 -2.30 -13.86
C TYR A 201 -8.36 -0.80 -14.20
N ILE A 202 -8.77 0.08 -13.27
CA ILE A 202 -8.78 1.54 -13.50
C ILE A 202 -7.36 2.08 -13.63
N VAL A 203 -6.41 1.57 -12.83
CA VAL A 203 -5.00 1.99 -12.87
C VAL A 203 -4.39 1.79 -14.28
N PRO A 204 -4.39 0.59 -14.89
CA PRO A 204 -3.84 0.42 -16.24
C PRO A 204 -4.65 1.17 -17.30
N ILE A 205 -5.99 1.21 -17.22
CA ILE A 205 -6.83 1.94 -18.19
C ILE A 205 -6.48 3.43 -18.21
N PHE A 206 -6.21 4.02 -17.06
CA PHE A 206 -5.88 5.44 -16.96
C PHE A 206 -4.41 5.72 -17.33
N TRP A 207 -3.48 4.94 -16.79
CA TRP A 207 -2.05 5.27 -16.87
C TRP A 207 -1.35 4.75 -18.13
N ILE A 208 -1.79 3.64 -18.72
CA ILE A 208 -1.17 3.10 -19.95
C ILE A 208 -1.34 4.06 -21.14
N PRO A 209 -2.52 4.66 -21.42
CA PRO A 209 -2.63 5.64 -22.50
C PRO A 209 -1.70 6.84 -22.30
N ILE A 210 -1.60 7.36 -21.06
CA ILE A 210 -0.69 8.47 -20.72
C ILE A 210 0.76 8.05 -20.96
N LEU A 211 1.15 6.85 -20.54
CA LEU A 211 2.47 6.29 -20.78
C LEU A 211 2.80 6.23 -22.27
N LEU A 212 1.86 5.74 -23.09
CA LEU A 212 2.02 5.65 -24.54
C LEU A 212 2.15 7.03 -25.18
N THR A 213 1.34 8.00 -24.76
CA THR A 213 1.44 9.38 -25.25
C THR A 213 2.81 9.98 -24.94
N VAL A 214 3.31 9.81 -23.70
CA VAL A 214 4.64 10.31 -23.31
C VAL A 214 5.75 9.62 -24.11
N LEU A 215 5.64 8.31 -24.37
CA LEU A 215 6.59 7.57 -25.20
C LEU A 215 6.59 8.06 -26.66
N ILE A 216 5.42 8.23 -27.26
CA ILE A 216 5.28 8.72 -28.64
C ILE A 216 5.81 10.14 -28.75
N GLN A 217 5.48 11.00 -27.79
CA GLN A 217 5.97 12.38 -27.74
C GLN A 217 7.49 12.42 -27.60
N GLY A 218 8.06 11.67 -26.65
CA GLY A 218 9.51 11.57 -26.47
C GLY A 218 10.23 11.02 -27.70
N TYR A 219 9.64 10.07 -28.43
CA TYR A 219 10.18 9.62 -29.71
C TYR A 219 10.16 10.73 -30.77
N TRP A 220 9.03 11.44 -30.91
CA TRP A 220 8.87 12.48 -31.92
C TRP A 220 9.77 13.69 -31.68
N ASP A 221 9.91 14.12 -30.43
CA ASP A 221 10.79 15.22 -30.03
C ASP A 221 12.27 14.92 -30.33
N ASN A 222 12.63 13.64 -30.34
CA ASN A 222 14.01 13.18 -30.60
C ASN A 222 14.17 12.54 -31.99
N TYR A 223 13.16 12.60 -32.86
CA TYR A 223 13.13 11.87 -34.13
C TYR A 223 14.31 12.20 -35.06
N SER A 224 14.61 13.49 -35.22
CA SER A 224 15.70 13.97 -36.08
C SER A 224 17.07 13.45 -35.63
N TYR A 225 17.26 13.24 -34.33
CA TYR A 225 18.50 12.76 -33.73
C TYR A 225 18.64 11.25 -33.82
N ILE A 226 17.57 10.52 -33.49
CA ILE A 226 17.53 9.05 -33.63
C ILE A 226 17.81 8.65 -35.08
N LYS A 227 17.34 9.45 -36.05
CA LYS A 227 17.63 9.24 -37.47
C LYS A 227 19.10 9.46 -37.84
N GLN A 228 19.79 10.38 -37.18
CA GLN A 228 21.20 10.71 -37.43
C GLN A 228 22.16 9.74 -36.73
N ASP A 229 21.84 9.35 -35.50
CA ASP A 229 22.58 8.37 -34.73
C ASP A 229 21.63 7.27 -34.21
N PRO A 230 21.53 6.13 -34.91
CA PRO A 230 20.72 5.00 -34.44
C PRO A 230 21.19 4.43 -33.08
N LEU A 231 22.44 4.63 -32.69
CA LEU A 231 22.96 4.19 -31.38
C LEU A 231 22.42 5.07 -30.24
N ALA A 232 21.85 6.24 -30.54
CA ALA A 232 21.13 7.06 -29.57
C ALA A 232 20.04 6.24 -28.85
N PHE A 233 19.48 5.23 -29.52
CA PHE A 233 18.49 4.33 -28.94
C PHE A 233 19.05 3.48 -27.78
N LEU A 234 20.35 3.21 -27.72
CA LEU A 234 20.93 2.41 -26.64
C LEU A 234 20.92 3.14 -25.29
N TRP A 235 20.92 4.47 -25.30
CA TRP A 235 20.81 5.31 -24.09
C TRP A 235 19.44 5.24 -23.42
N PHE A 236 18.42 4.72 -24.11
CA PHE A 236 17.11 4.46 -23.52
C PHE A 236 17.20 3.50 -22.33
N THR A 237 18.03 2.47 -22.48
CA THR A 237 18.14 1.37 -21.52
C THR A 237 18.64 1.83 -20.14
N PRO A 238 19.82 2.48 -20.00
CA PRO A 238 20.31 2.90 -18.69
C PRO A 238 19.42 3.95 -18.01
N CYS A 239 18.84 4.90 -18.76
CA CYS A 239 17.92 5.90 -18.19
C CYS A 239 16.64 5.23 -17.66
N PHE A 240 16.09 4.28 -18.42
CA PHE A 240 14.93 3.52 -17.98
C PHE A 240 15.22 2.74 -16.68
N PHE A 241 16.36 2.05 -16.60
CA PHE A 241 16.75 1.34 -15.38
C PHE A 241 16.98 2.28 -14.20
N LEU A 242 17.60 3.44 -14.41
CA LEU A 242 17.74 4.47 -13.38
C LEU A 242 16.37 4.91 -12.87
N GLY A 243 15.42 5.20 -13.76
CA GLY A 243 14.05 5.56 -13.37
C GLY A 243 13.33 4.46 -12.60
N VAL A 244 13.55 3.18 -12.91
CA VAL A 244 13.01 2.04 -12.12
C VAL A 244 13.63 1.99 -10.73
N VAL A 245 14.94 2.22 -10.60
CA VAL A 245 15.62 2.30 -9.30
C VAL A 245 15.08 3.49 -8.49
N LEU A 246 14.95 4.66 -9.10
CA LEU A 246 14.39 5.86 -8.48
C LEU A 246 12.94 5.64 -8.03
N TRP A 247 12.13 4.97 -8.86
CA TRP A 247 10.78 4.56 -8.47
C TRP A 247 10.82 3.66 -7.23
N SER A 248 11.65 2.61 -7.22
CA SER A 248 11.69 1.69 -6.09
C SER A 248 12.11 2.37 -4.78
N LEU A 249 13.00 3.36 -4.86
CA LEU A 249 13.37 4.19 -3.72
C LEU A 249 12.22 5.09 -3.29
N MET A 250 11.53 5.71 -4.26
CA MET A 250 10.36 6.56 -4.00
C MET A 250 9.22 5.77 -3.35
N GLU A 251 8.92 4.57 -3.83
CA GLU A 251 7.97 3.63 -3.25
C GLU A 251 8.27 3.42 -1.76
N TYR A 252 9.49 2.99 -1.45
CA TYR A 252 9.93 2.79 -0.06
C TYR A 252 9.79 4.07 0.77
N SER A 253 10.20 5.20 0.19
CA SER A 253 10.23 6.50 0.87
C SER A 253 8.83 7.01 1.22
N ILE A 254 7.92 6.97 0.26
CA ILE A 254 6.52 7.37 0.45
C ILE A 254 5.84 6.41 1.42
N HIS A 255 6.03 5.10 1.26
CA HIS A 255 5.39 4.14 2.14
C HIS A 255 5.86 4.33 3.59
N ARG A 256 7.16 4.52 3.83
CA ARG A 256 7.69 4.71 5.18
C ARG A 256 7.37 6.09 5.79
N TRP A 257 7.70 7.18 5.08
CA TRP A 257 7.71 8.51 5.69
C TRP A 257 6.44 9.32 5.46
N VAL A 258 5.60 8.94 4.48
CA VAL A 258 4.35 9.62 4.17
C VAL A 258 3.16 8.76 4.60
N PHE A 259 3.11 7.50 4.18
CA PHE A 259 1.97 6.61 4.43
C PHE A 259 1.92 6.06 5.85
N HIS A 260 3.08 5.86 6.49
CA HIS A 260 3.20 5.51 7.92
C HIS A 260 3.65 6.69 8.78
N HIS A 261 3.37 7.92 8.33
CA HIS A 261 3.59 9.11 9.16
C HIS A 261 2.65 9.10 10.37
N HIS A 262 3.15 9.48 11.54
CA HIS A 262 2.33 9.67 12.73
C HIS A 262 1.80 11.12 12.79
N PRO A 263 0.58 11.43 12.30
CA PRO A 263 0.03 12.78 12.37
C PRO A 263 -0.10 13.27 13.83
N PRO A 264 0.05 14.60 14.06
CA PRO A 264 -0.21 15.22 15.36
C PRO A 264 -1.62 14.92 15.88
N GLU A 265 -1.73 14.60 17.17
CA GLU A 265 -2.98 14.16 17.82
C GLU A 265 -4.09 15.22 17.85
N ASP A 266 -3.73 16.49 17.66
CA ASP A 266 -4.62 17.66 17.69
C ASP A 266 -5.06 18.12 16.29
N SER A 267 -4.45 17.58 15.24
CA SER A 267 -4.68 18.02 13.86
C SER A 267 -5.73 17.17 13.15
N PHE A 268 -6.97 17.65 13.13
CA PHE A 268 -8.06 17.03 12.36
C PHE A 268 -7.66 16.77 10.90
N THR A 269 -7.03 17.77 10.25
CA THR A 269 -6.68 17.73 8.83
C THR A 269 -5.61 16.70 8.54
N LEU A 270 -4.53 16.64 9.34
CA LEU A 270 -3.44 15.70 9.08
C LEU A 270 -3.84 14.26 9.38
N ILE A 271 -4.66 14.04 10.41
CA ILE A 271 -5.25 12.72 10.68
C ILE A 271 -6.13 12.27 9.51
N THR A 272 -6.99 13.17 9.01
CA THR A 272 -7.88 12.87 7.87
C THR A 272 -7.07 12.60 6.60
N LEU A 273 -6.01 13.37 6.35
CA LEU A 273 -5.12 13.18 5.20
C LEU A 273 -4.38 11.84 5.27
N HIS A 274 -3.78 11.50 6.41
CA HIS A 274 -3.13 10.19 6.61
C HIS A 274 -4.12 9.04 6.40
N PHE A 275 -5.35 9.18 6.90
CA PHE A 275 -6.41 8.19 6.68
C PHE A 275 -6.71 7.99 5.19
N LEU A 276 -6.80 9.06 4.41
CA LEU A 276 -7.04 8.98 2.97
C LEU A 276 -5.85 8.41 2.17
N LEU A 277 -4.62 8.68 2.60
CA LEU A 277 -3.42 8.22 1.91
C LEU A 277 -3.15 6.73 2.14
N HIS A 278 -3.27 6.26 3.37
CA HIS A 278 -2.92 4.86 3.68
C HIS A 278 -3.66 4.26 4.88
N GLY A 279 -4.09 5.08 5.85
CA GLY A 279 -4.78 4.57 7.04
C GLY A 279 -6.07 3.80 6.72
N LEU A 280 -6.81 4.20 5.69
CA LEU A 280 -7.98 3.46 5.20
C LEU A 280 -7.60 2.02 4.80
N HIS A 281 -6.49 1.86 4.10
CA HIS A 281 -6.03 0.56 3.63
C HIS A 281 -5.64 -0.36 4.80
N HIS A 282 -4.93 0.15 5.82
CA HIS A 282 -4.67 -0.63 7.04
C HIS A 282 -5.93 -0.95 7.85
N LYS A 283 -6.90 -0.04 7.86
CA LYS A 283 -8.15 -0.23 8.61
C LYS A 283 -9.06 -1.27 7.95
N VAL A 284 -9.21 -1.25 6.63
CA VAL A 284 -10.03 -2.20 5.85
C VAL A 284 -9.19 -2.89 4.77
N PRO A 285 -8.23 -3.75 5.15
CA PRO A 285 -7.24 -4.33 4.22
C PRO A 285 -7.85 -5.29 3.18
N PHE A 286 -9.13 -5.65 3.35
CA PHE A 286 -9.88 -6.53 2.46
C PHE A 286 -10.86 -5.79 1.53
N ASP A 287 -10.91 -4.44 1.56
CA ASP A 287 -11.68 -3.65 0.59
C ASP A 287 -10.96 -3.54 -0.77
N SER A 288 -11.41 -4.35 -1.74
CA SER A 288 -10.78 -4.45 -3.06
C SER A 288 -11.01 -3.22 -3.93
N GLN A 289 -11.90 -2.33 -3.51
CA GLN A 289 -12.25 -1.13 -4.25
C GLN A 289 -11.45 0.08 -3.78
N ARG A 290 -10.72 -0.01 -2.66
CA ARG A 290 -9.99 1.13 -2.05
C ARG A 290 -8.59 0.80 -1.59
N LEU A 291 -8.02 -0.28 -2.13
CA LEU A 291 -6.62 -0.61 -1.96
C LEU A 291 -5.73 0.33 -2.79
N LEU A 292 -6.16 0.66 -4.00
CA LEU A 292 -5.37 1.38 -4.99
C LEU A 292 -5.62 2.89 -4.92
N PHE A 293 -4.59 3.65 -5.26
CA PHE A 293 -4.69 5.10 -5.30
C PHE A 293 -5.61 5.57 -6.44
N PRO A 294 -6.62 6.40 -6.15
CA PRO A 294 -7.44 6.99 -7.20
C PRO A 294 -6.59 7.82 -8.18
N PRO A 295 -6.76 7.67 -9.51
CA PRO A 295 -5.80 8.24 -10.47
C PRO A 295 -5.62 9.75 -10.41
N VAL A 296 -6.68 10.51 -10.11
CA VAL A 296 -6.62 11.98 -10.05
C VAL A 296 -5.77 12.46 -8.85
N PRO A 297 -6.05 12.05 -7.60
CA PRO A 297 -5.14 12.28 -6.48
C PRO A 297 -3.71 11.77 -6.72
N ALA A 298 -3.57 10.58 -7.32
CA ALA A 298 -2.26 10.03 -7.65
C ALA A 298 -1.49 10.91 -8.64
N ALA A 299 -2.16 11.48 -9.64
CA ALA A 299 -1.54 12.40 -10.60
C ALA A 299 -1.07 13.71 -9.94
N LEU A 300 -1.83 14.23 -8.97
CA LEU A 300 -1.42 15.43 -8.23
C LEU A 300 -0.17 15.16 -7.37
N LEU A 301 -0.16 14.06 -6.62
CA LEU A 301 1.00 13.65 -5.82
C LEU A 301 2.20 13.31 -6.72
N GLY A 302 1.96 12.63 -7.84
CA GLY A 302 2.98 12.31 -8.84
C GLY A 302 3.59 13.56 -9.47
N ALA A 303 2.79 14.58 -9.79
CA ALA A 303 3.28 15.85 -10.31
C ALA A 303 4.15 16.60 -9.28
N LEU A 304 3.76 16.60 -8.01
CA LEU A 304 4.57 17.16 -6.93
C LEU A 304 5.89 16.39 -6.75
N ALA A 305 5.84 15.07 -6.64
CA ALA A 305 7.03 14.23 -6.50
C ALA A 305 7.98 14.40 -7.70
N TYR A 306 7.45 14.44 -8.91
CA TYR A 306 8.22 14.70 -10.12
C TYR A 306 8.88 16.10 -10.10
N SER A 307 8.15 17.14 -9.68
CA SER A 307 8.69 18.50 -9.57
C SER A 307 9.87 18.54 -8.59
N LEU A 308 9.78 17.83 -7.47
CA LEU A 308 10.87 17.70 -6.50
C LEU A 308 12.06 16.92 -7.06
N ILE A 309 11.81 15.79 -7.74
CA ILE A 309 12.88 15.03 -8.41
C ILE A 309 13.61 15.93 -9.40
N ARG A 310 12.89 16.68 -10.24
CA ARG A 310 13.49 17.62 -11.21
C ARG A 310 14.32 18.73 -10.57
N MET A 311 13.96 19.17 -9.38
CA MET A 311 14.79 20.12 -8.62
C MET A 311 16.08 19.45 -8.09
N LEU A 312 16.03 18.15 -7.79
CA LEU A 312 17.15 17.36 -7.26
C LEU A 312 18.00 16.67 -8.33
N THR A 313 17.53 16.62 -9.58
CA THR A 313 18.27 16.16 -10.76
C THR A 313 18.56 17.33 -11.70
N PRO A 314 19.37 18.33 -11.29
CA PRO A 314 19.52 19.52 -12.10
C PRO A 314 20.37 19.19 -13.33
N LEU A 315 20.22 20.03 -14.36
CA LEU A 315 20.89 19.96 -15.65
C LEU A 315 22.37 19.54 -15.58
N TRP A 316 23.12 19.93 -14.54
CA TRP A 316 24.54 19.59 -14.40
C TRP A 316 24.83 18.08 -14.28
N MET A 317 23.92 17.26 -13.73
CA MET A 317 24.12 15.82 -13.62
C MET A 317 24.06 15.13 -15.01
N LEU A 318 23.24 15.68 -15.91
CA LEU A 318 23.24 15.32 -17.34
C LEU A 318 24.51 15.81 -18.05
N HIS A 319 25.07 16.97 -17.67
CA HIS A 319 26.36 17.43 -18.17
C HIS A 319 27.53 16.54 -17.72
N PHE A 320 27.49 15.94 -16.52
CA PHE A 320 28.50 14.96 -16.09
C PHE A 320 28.38 13.62 -16.83
N MET A 321 27.16 13.15 -17.09
CA MET A 321 26.94 12.00 -17.97
C MET A 321 27.40 12.30 -19.41
N ALA A 322 27.09 13.48 -19.94
CA ALA A 322 27.58 13.96 -21.23
C ALA A 322 29.10 14.16 -21.27
N ALA A 323 29.73 14.60 -20.18
CA ALA A 323 31.19 14.74 -20.06
C ALA A 323 31.90 13.37 -20.08
N GLY A 324 31.31 12.35 -19.44
CA GLY A 324 31.77 10.96 -19.59
C GLY A 324 31.70 10.46 -21.03
N ILE A 325 30.62 10.83 -21.74
CA ILE A 325 30.41 10.50 -23.16
C ILE A 325 31.42 11.22 -24.07
N ILE A 326 31.65 12.52 -23.85
CA ILE A 326 32.65 13.30 -24.59
C ILE A 326 34.05 12.73 -24.38
N THR A 327 34.37 12.30 -23.15
CA THR A 327 35.66 11.70 -22.82
C THR A 327 35.85 10.34 -23.53
N GLU A 328 34.82 9.50 -23.59
CA GLU A 328 34.86 8.22 -24.32
C GLU A 328 34.94 8.41 -25.84
N ILE A 329 34.18 9.34 -26.42
CA ILE A 329 34.21 9.65 -27.86
C ILE A 329 35.57 10.27 -28.26
N MET A 330 36.10 11.18 -27.44
CA MET A 330 37.45 11.72 -27.62
C MET A 330 38.52 10.64 -27.45
N TYR A 331 38.37 9.72 -26.50
CA TYR A 331 39.30 8.61 -26.30
C TYR A 331 39.29 7.65 -27.49
N GLN A 332 38.12 7.29 -28.02
CA GLN A 332 37.97 6.46 -29.23
C GLN A 332 38.56 7.14 -30.47
N HIS A 333 38.43 8.46 -30.61
CA HIS A 333 39.03 9.23 -31.71
C HIS A 333 40.56 9.37 -31.57
N LEU A 334 41.06 9.62 -30.37
CA LEU A 334 42.50 9.69 -30.08
C LEU A 334 43.19 8.32 -30.14
N ALA A 335 42.45 7.22 -29.89
CA ALA A 335 42.92 5.85 -30.05
C ALA A 335 42.97 5.44 -31.52
N ARG A 336 42.01 5.87 -32.35
CA ARG A 336 42.04 5.68 -33.82
C ARG A 336 43.13 6.50 -34.51
N GLY A 337 43.46 7.68 -33.99
CA GLY A 337 44.57 8.51 -34.49
C GLY A 337 45.98 8.01 -34.15
N ARG A 338 46.11 6.98 -33.30
CA ARG A 338 47.42 6.37 -32.94
C ARG A 338 47.70 5.05 -33.64
N GLY A 339 46.86 4.64 -34.59
CA GLY A 339 46.96 3.36 -35.30
C GLY A 339 47.65 3.38 -36.67
N GLU A 340 47.87 4.54 -37.30
CA GLU A 340 48.39 4.59 -38.67
C GLU A 340 49.44 5.68 -38.85
N ASN A 341 50.67 5.36 -38.44
CA ASN A 341 51.86 6.00 -39.01
C ASN A 341 52.56 4.97 -39.90
N HIS A 342 52.03 4.75 -41.11
CA HIS A 342 52.86 4.47 -42.28
C HIS A 342 52.14 4.78 -43.59
N PHE A 343 52.69 5.77 -44.29
CA PHE A 343 52.65 6.00 -45.74
C PHE A 343 51.44 6.69 -46.40
N ARG A 344 51.76 7.91 -46.87
CA ARG A 344 51.49 8.52 -48.20
C ARG A 344 50.47 9.67 -48.30
N GLU A 345 51.06 10.84 -48.59
CA GLU A 345 50.46 12.05 -49.17
C GLU A 345 49.71 11.74 -50.49
N ASN A 346 48.50 12.28 -50.63
CA ASN A 346 48.12 13.18 -51.74
C ASN A 346 46.63 13.61 -51.66
N THR A 347 46.44 14.92 -51.55
CA THR A 347 45.36 15.76 -52.09
C THR A 347 44.01 15.13 -52.48
N LEU A 348 42.97 15.48 -51.72
CA LEU A 348 41.67 15.98 -52.21
C LEU A 348 40.88 16.54 -51.03
N SER A 349 40.50 17.82 -51.12
CA SER A 349 39.64 18.50 -50.15
C SER A 349 38.27 17.84 -50.11
N THR A 350 38.05 16.96 -49.13
CA THR A 350 36.72 16.53 -48.71
C THR A 350 36.13 17.62 -47.80
N PRO A 351 34.83 17.95 -47.91
CA PRO A 351 34.21 18.83 -46.93
C PRO A 351 34.20 18.07 -45.60
N ASP A 352 34.79 18.67 -44.56
CA ASP A 352 34.68 18.24 -43.17
C ASP A 352 33.20 18.14 -42.78
N ARG A 353 32.61 16.96 -42.98
CA ARG A 353 31.19 16.71 -42.71
C ARG A 353 30.93 16.36 -41.24
N TYR A 354 31.94 16.44 -40.38
CA TYR A 354 31.86 15.95 -39.00
C TYR A 354 32.45 16.92 -37.95
N SER A 355 32.87 18.13 -38.33
CA SER A 355 33.38 19.15 -37.40
C SER A 355 32.29 19.91 -36.63
N ASN A 356 31.01 19.67 -36.93
CA ASN A 356 29.88 20.43 -36.38
C ASN A 356 28.84 19.54 -35.68
N ILE A 357 29.25 18.59 -34.84
CA ILE A 357 28.32 18.09 -33.82
C ILE A 357 28.44 19.05 -32.64
N ASP A 358 27.62 20.11 -32.68
CA ASP A 358 27.55 21.10 -31.62
C ASP A 358 27.29 20.40 -30.27
N LEU A 359 28.25 20.49 -29.35
CA LEU A 359 28.12 20.03 -27.96
C LEU A 359 26.80 20.48 -27.28
N PRO A 360 26.27 21.70 -27.53
CA PRO A 360 24.92 22.10 -27.08
C PRO A 360 23.77 21.23 -27.60
N ILE A 361 23.91 20.68 -28.81
CA ILE A 361 22.91 19.81 -29.45
C ILE A 361 22.91 18.43 -28.78
N ILE A 362 24.09 17.85 -28.50
CA ILE A 362 24.21 16.60 -27.74
C ILE A 362 23.65 16.78 -26.32
N GLY A 363 23.96 17.89 -25.64
CA GLY A 363 23.45 18.17 -24.30
C GLY A 363 21.91 18.31 -24.26
N SER A 364 21.33 18.98 -25.26
CA SER A 364 19.88 19.11 -25.40
C SER A 364 19.20 17.78 -25.70
N LEU A 365 19.82 16.94 -26.53
CA LEU A 365 19.34 15.58 -26.86
C LEU A 365 19.30 14.69 -25.61
N VAL A 366 20.41 14.61 -24.88
CA VAL A 366 20.50 13.82 -23.65
C VAL A 366 19.46 14.29 -22.64
N TYR A 367 19.20 15.60 -22.55
CA TYR A 367 18.20 16.18 -21.69
C TYR A 367 16.75 15.80 -22.04
N TYR A 368 16.32 15.97 -23.30
CA TYR A 368 14.95 15.65 -23.70
C TYR A 368 14.68 14.13 -23.70
N MET A 369 15.69 13.33 -24.04
CA MET A 369 15.60 11.87 -23.95
C MET A 369 15.54 11.40 -22.49
N SER A 370 16.43 11.88 -21.61
CA SER A 370 16.42 11.46 -20.21
C SER A 370 15.13 11.85 -19.50
N ASP A 371 14.62 13.07 -19.75
CA ASP A 371 13.40 13.55 -19.10
C ASP A 371 12.19 12.69 -19.45
N ALA A 372 11.96 12.44 -20.75
CA ALA A 372 10.86 11.60 -21.21
C ALA A 372 10.95 10.16 -20.66
N LEU A 373 12.16 9.64 -20.45
CA LEU A 373 12.37 8.26 -19.99
C LEU A 373 12.24 8.08 -18.50
N ASP A 374 12.72 9.04 -17.71
CA ASP A 374 12.49 9.06 -16.27
C ASP A 374 10.99 9.09 -16.00
N HIS A 375 10.23 9.88 -16.78
CA HIS A 375 8.77 9.91 -16.76
C HIS A 375 8.12 8.56 -17.02
N VAL A 376 8.64 7.81 -17.99
CA VAL A 376 8.11 6.50 -18.40
C VAL A 376 8.44 5.46 -17.35
N ALA A 377 9.70 5.38 -16.93
CA ALA A 377 10.16 4.41 -15.95
C ALA A 377 9.48 4.59 -14.59
N ILE A 378 9.30 5.83 -14.13
CA ILE A 378 8.56 6.14 -12.88
C ILE A 378 7.10 5.69 -12.99
N LYS A 379 6.42 5.97 -14.11
CA LYS A 379 5.01 5.56 -14.31
C LYS A 379 4.87 4.05 -14.44
N VAL A 380 5.77 3.39 -15.16
CA VAL A 380 5.81 1.92 -15.24
C VAL A 380 6.03 1.32 -13.86
N GLY A 381 6.98 1.87 -13.10
CA GLY A 381 7.22 1.52 -11.70
C GLY A 381 5.96 1.65 -10.86
N TYR A 382 5.28 2.80 -10.92
CA TYR A 382 4.04 3.05 -10.20
C TYR A 382 2.92 2.06 -10.54
N ILE A 383 2.62 1.86 -11.84
CA ILE A 383 1.59 0.90 -12.27
C ILE A 383 1.96 -0.51 -11.77
N THR A 384 3.24 -0.89 -11.88
CA THR A 384 3.73 -2.19 -11.44
C THR A 384 3.58 -2.36 -9.94
N TYR A 385 3.96 -1.35 -9.15
CA TYR A 385 3.79 -1.31 -7.70
C TYR A 385 2.33 -1.50 -7.30
N ASP A 386 1.41 -0.71 -7.86
CA ASP A 386 -0.01 -0.75 -7.48
C ASP A 386 -0.62 -2.12 -7.81
N LEU A 387 -0.30 -2.68 -8.98
CA LEU A 387 -0.76 -4.01 -9.38
C LEU A 387 -0.13 -5.14 -8.55
N ILE A 388 1.15 -5.03 -8.19
CA ILE A 388 1.79 -5.97 -7.26
C ILE A 388 1.10 -5.89 -5.92
N HIS A 389 0.89 -4.68 -5.38
CA HIS A 389 0.24 -4.47 -4.09
C HIS A 389 -1.14 -5.13 -4.05
N PHE A 390 -1.97 -4.88 -5.08
CA PHE A 390 -3.26 -5.53 -5.23
C PHE A 390 -3.13 -7.07 -5.31
N TYR A 391 -2.16 -7.58 -6.07
CA TYR A 391 -1.91 -9.01 -6.18
C TYR A 391 -1.43 -9.64 -4.87
N LEU A 392 -0.70 -8.92 -4.01
CA LEU A 392 -0.29 -9.43 -2.70
C LEU A 392 -1.49 -9.61 -1.77
N HIS A 393 -2.50 -8.75 -1.84
CA HIS A 393 -3.74 -8.91 -1.07
C HIS A 393 -4.66 -10.00 -1.62
N TYR A 394 -4.92 -9.99 -2.94
CA TYR A 394 -6.00 -10.80 -3.54
C TYR A 394 -5.51 -11.99 -4.37
N GLY A 395 -4.25 -12.03 -4.77
CA GLY A 395 -3.68 -13.12 -5.56
C GLY A 395 -3.38 -14.36 -4.73
N SER A 396 -3.26 -15.51 -5.40
CA SER A 396 -2.78 -16.77 -4.80
C SER A 396 -1.45 -17.18 -5.45
N PRO A 397 -0.32 -16.57 -5.02
CA PRO A 397 0.98 -16.85 -5.62
C PRO A 397 1.42 -18.28 -5.35
N LYS A 398 2.06 -18.91 -6.35
CA LYS A 398 2.57 -20.29 -6.23
C LYS A 398 3.67 -20.36 -5.16
N ALA A 399 3.67 -21.45 -4.40
CA ALA A 399 4.69 -21.71 -3.38
C ALA A 399 6.12 -21.51 -3.89
N HIS A 400 7.00 -21.01 -3.01
CA HIS A 400 8.42 -20.78 -3.28
C HIS A 400 8.74 -19.75 -4.38
N THR A 401 7.74 -19.06 -4.92
CA THR A 401 7.97 -17.93 -5.83
C THR A 401 8.29 -16.65 -5.07
N TYR A 402 8.84 -15.66 -5.78
CA TYR A 402 9.07 -14.32 -5.25
C TYR A 402 7.80 -13.69 -4.68
N PHE A 403 6.70 -13.71 -5.42
CA PHE A 403 5.43 -13.14 -4.96
C PHE A 403 4.81 -13.91 -3.79
N TYR A 404 5.12 -15.21 -3.63
CA TYR A 404 4.73 -15.94 -2.43
C TYR A 404 5.48 -15.44 -1.20
N HIS A 405 6.78 -15.16 -1.33
CA HIS A 405 7.54 -14.50 -0.28
C HIS A 405 6.98 -13.11 0.03
N MET A 406 6.78 -12.28 -1.01
CA MET A 406 6.28 -10.90 -0.84
C MET A 406 4.87 -10.85 -0.25
N LYS A 407 3.96 -11.78 -0.61
CA LYS A 407 2.63 -11.87 0.02
C LYS A 407 2.73 -12.14 1.51
N ARG A 408 3.60 -13.07 1.91
CA ARG A 408 3.84 -13.35 3.33
C ARG A 408 4.46 -12.16 4.06
N TYR A 409 5.42 -11.50 3.41
CA TYR A 409 6.10 -10.33 3.93
C TYR A 409 5.14 -9.16 4.18
N HIS A 410 4.34 -8.83 3.16
CA HIS A 410 3.34 -7.76 3.23
C HIS A 410 2.20 -8.06 4.22
N ASN A 411 1.77 -9.32 4.31
CA ASN A 411 0.82 -9.72 5.36
C ASN A 411 1.41 -9.53 6.77
N GLN A 412 2.71 -9.77 6.98
CA GLN A 412 3.31 -9.48 8.28
C GLN A 412 3.36 -7.97 8.57
N HIS A 413 3.62 -7.13 7.56
CA HIS A 413 3.53 -5.68 7.69
C HIS A 413 2.12 -5.25 8.17
N HIS A 414 1.06 -5.75 7.53
CA HIS A 414 -0.33 -5.42 7.90
C HIS A 414 -0.77 -5.91 9.28
N PHE A 415 -0.35 -7.10 9.67
CA PHE A 415 -0.97 -7.78 10.81
C PHE A 415 -0.04 -7.93 12.02
N ALA A 416 1.27 -7.73 11.89
CA ALA A 416 2.23 -7.99 12.96
C ALA A 416 3.28 -6.88 13.17
N HIS A 417 3.77 -6.26 12.10
CA HIS A 417 4.94 -5.37 12.12
C HIS A 417 4.67 -4.09 11.32
N HIS A 418 3.82 -3.21 11.84
CA HIS A 418 3.42 -1.97 11.16
C HIS A 418 4.61 -1.03 10.87
N ASP A 419 5.63 -1.03 11.74
CA ASP A 419 6.82 -0.18 11.60
C ASP A 419 7.96 -0.84 10.80
N SER A 420 7.69 -1.89 10.02
CA SER A 420 8.69 -2.61 9.23
C SER A 420 8.08 -3.18 7.94
N GLY A 421 8.90 -3.51 6.95
CA GLY A 421 8.44 -4.08 5.70
C GLY A 421 7.74 -3.08 4.78
N PHE A 422 8.35 -1.92 4.56
CA PHE A 422 7.80 -0.87 3.70
C PHE A 422 7.98 -1.17 2.20
N GLY A 423 8.83 -2.13 1.83
CA GLY A 423 8.98 -2.56 0.45
C GLY A 423 7.82 -3.44 -0.02
N ILE A 424 7.07 -2.99 -1.03
CA ILE A 424 5.94 -3.75 -1.60
C ILE A 424 6.37 -4.52 -2.85
N SER A 425 7.05 -3.84 -3.78
CA SER A 425 7.62 -4.45 -4.97
C SER A 425 8.87 -5.25 -4.63
N SER A 426 9.65 -4.82 -3.63
CA SER A 426 10.87 -5.47 -3.16
C SER A 426 11.29 -5.06 -1.75
N SER A 427 11.84 -6.01 -0.97
CA SER A 427 12.43 -5.76 0.36
C SER A 427 13.87 -5.22 0.30
N PHE A 428 14.39 -4.87 -0.88
CA PHE A 428 15.76 -4.36 -1.04
C PHE A 428 16.03 -3.14 -0.15
N TRP A 429 15.17 -2.14 -0.20
CA TRP A 429 15.34 -0.92 0.60
C TRP A 429 15.12 -1.16 2.09
N ASP A 430 14.26 -2.11 2.47
CA ASP A 430 14.13 -2.51 3.86
C ASP A 430 15.45 -3.03 4.44
N ARG A 431 16.26 -3.75 3.65
CA ARG A 431 17.60 -4.19 4.09
C ARG A 431 18.56 -3.02 4.27
N ILE A 432 18.58 -2.12 3.29
CA ILE A 432 19.46 -0.94 3.32
C ILE A 432 19.16 -0.05 4.54
N PHE A 433 17.87 0.13 4.84
CA PHE A 433 17.41 1.02 5.90
C PHE A 433 17.04 0.30 7.20
N SER A 434 17.38 -0.98 7.34
CA SER A 434 17.17 -1.81 8.55
C SER A 434 15.71 -1.88 9.02
N THR A 435 14.78 -2.02 8.09
CA THR A 435 13.34 -2.21 8.34
C THR A 435 12.84 -3.56 7.80
N GLU A 436 13.74 -4.54 7.61
CA GLU A 436 13.39 -5.87 7.07
C GLU A 436 12.61 -6.73 8.07
N ILE A 437 11.54 -7.36 7.59
CA ILE A 437 10.80 -8.37 8.35
C ILE A 437 11.41 -9.76 8.13
N PHE A 438 11.86 -10.40 9.21
CA PHE A 438 12.35 -11.78 9.17
C PHE A 438 11.20 -12.78 9.19
N LEU A 439 10.88 -13.35 8.02
CA LEU A 439 9.85 -14.37 7.91
C LEU A 439 10.29 -15.71 8.53
N LYS A 440 9.46 -16.24 9.43
CA LYS A 440 9.64 -17.59 9.98
C LYS A 440 9.63 -18.64 8.86
N LYS A 441 10.52 -19.63 8.94
CA LYS A 441 10.46 -20.81 8.07
C LYS A 441 9.23 -21.63 8.44
N LEU A 442 8.40 -21.95 7.45
CA LEU A 442 7.18 -22.74 7.67
C LEU A 442 7.43 -24.19 7.30
N ASN A 443 6.91 -25.10 8.13
CA ASN A 443 6.91 -26.55 7.86
C ASN A 443 5.82 -26.96 6.86
N LEU A 444 4.91 -26.02 6.52
CA LEU A 444 3.79 -26.23 5.62
C LEU A 444 3.75 -25.07 4.61
N ILE A 445 3.39 -25.40 3.37
CA ILE A 445 3.08 -24.43 2.33
C ILE A 445 1.69 -23.83 2.60
N LEU A 446 1.60 -22.50 2.63
CA LEU A 446 0.34 -21.78 2.76
C LEU A 446 -0.40 -21.77 1.43
N LYS A 447 -1.72 -21.93 1.48
CA LYS A 447 -2.61 -21.77 0.34
C LYS A 447 -3.60 -20.66 0.66
N TRP A 448 -3.71 -19.67 -0.23
CA TRP A 448 -4.70 -18.60 -0.14
C TRP A 448 -5.81 -18.81 -1.13
#